data_AF-A0ABD0QYM1-F1
#
_entry.id   AF-A0ABD0QYM1-F1
#
_cell.length_a   1.000
_cell.length_b   1.000
_cell.length_c   1.000
_cell.angle_alpha   90.00
_cell.angle_beta   90.00
_cell.angle_gamma   90.00
#
_symmetry.space_group_name_H-M   'P 1'
#
loop_
_entity.id
_entity.type
_entity.pdbx_description
1 polymer ?
#
loop_
_entity_poly.entity_id
_entity_poly.type
_entity_poly.pdbx_seq_one_letter_code
_entity_poly.pdbx_strand_id
1 'polypeptide(L)' 'TEKRYVEKYWKEVRVGDFIRLRCNELLPADVLLLSSSDPDRLCHIETATLDGETNLKQRQVVRSFIDL' A
#
# COMPACT_ATOMS: atom_id res chain seq x y z
N THR A 1 -11.90 0.11 -22.80
CA THR A 1 -10.83 -0.82 -22.37
C THR A 1 -10.83 -0.84 -20.86
N GLU A 2 -11.21 -1.95 -20.25
CA GLU A 2 -11.41 -2.03 -18.80
C GLU A 2 -10.06 -1.99 -18.08
N LYS A 3 -9.87 -1.05 -17.14
CA LYS A 3 -8.65 -0.97 -16.34
C LYS A 3 -8.72 -2.04 -15.26
N ARG A 4 -7.78 -2.98 -15.24
CA ARG A 4 -7.72 -4.07 -14.27
C ARG A 4 -6.31 -4.23 -13.70
N TYR A 5 -6.22 -4.53 -12.41
CA TYR A 5 -4.98 -4.94 -11.77
C TYR A 5 -4.55 -6.33 -12.28
N VAL A 6 -3.26 -6.49 -12.55
CA VAL A 6 -2.66 -7.75 -13.02
C VAL A 6 -1.55 -8.17 -12.07
N GLU A 7 -1.35 -9.47 -11.93
CA GLU A 7 -0.25 -10.02 -11.13
C GLU A 7 1.08 -9.85 -11.88
N LYS A 8 2.11 -9.40 -11.17
CA LYS A 8 3.47 -9.18 -11.68
C LYS A 8 4.51 -9.48 -10.60
N TYR A 9 5.72 -9.81 -11.03
CA TYR A 9 6.86 -9.94 -10.13
C TYR A 9 7.34 -8.57 -9.66
N TRP A 10 7.90 -8.49 -8.44
CA TRP A 10 8.39 -7.23 -7.86
C TRP A 10 9.41 -6.51 -8.75
N LYS A 11 10.29 -7.26 -9.42
CA LYS A 11 11.29 -6.71 -10.36
C LYS A 11 10.69 -5.98 -11.57
N GLU A 12 9.39 -6.14 -11.81
CA GLU A 12 8.69 -5.52 -12.94
C GLU A 12 7.97 -4.23 -12.55
N VAL A 13 7.90 -3.90 -11.24
CA VAL A 13 7.29 -2.66 -10.73
C VAL A 13 8.15 -1.47 -11.11
N ARG A 14 7.52 -0.42 -11.65
CA ARG A 14 8.18 0.83 -12.06
C ARG A 14 7.57 2.03 -11.34
N VAL A 15 8.34 3.11 -11.22
CA VAL A 15 7.83 4.38 -10.68
C VAL A 15 6.64 4.84 -11.52
N GLY A 16 5.52 5.12 -10.85
CA GLY A 16 4.24 5.50 -11.48
C GLY A 16 3.24 4.35 -11.63
N ASP A 17 3.62 3.10 -11.35
CA ASP A 17 2.69 1.98 -11.32
C ASP A 17 1.72 2.07 -10.14
N PHE A 18 0.45 1.72 -10.39
CA PHE A 18 -0.53 1.51 -9.33
C PHE A 18 -0.47 0.06 -8.88
N ILE A 19 -0.12 -0.13 -7.61
CA ILE A 19 -0.12 -1.44 -6.97
C ILE A 19 -1.32 -1.58 -6.04
N ARG A 20 -1.91 -2.77 -5.99
CA ARG A 20 -2.94 -3.13 -5.03
C ARG A 20 -2.41 -4.28 -4.19
N LEU A 21 -2.22 -4.03 -2.90
CA LEU A 21 -1.79 -5.03 -1.93
C LEU A 21 -2.99 -5.61 -1.18
N ARG A 22 -2.88 -6.87 -0.78
CA ARG A 22 -3.79 -7.55 0.14
C ARG A 22 -3.21 -7.53 1.55
N CYS A 23 -4.05 -7.82 2.54
CA CYS A 23 -3.61 -7.95 3.92
C CYS A 23 -2.48 -8.99 4.03
N ASN A 24 -1.44 -8.67 4.80
CA ASN A 24 -0.24 -9.48 5.03
C ASN A 24 0.68 -9.67 3.80
N GLU A 25 0.50 -8.91 2.71
CA GLU A 25 1.48 -8.86 1.63
C GLU A 25 2.60 -7.87 1.95
N LEU A 26 3.83 -8.22 1.55
CA LEU A 26 4.99 -7.35 1.69
C LEU A 26 4.97 -6.23 0.64
N LEU A 27 5.46 -5.06 1.05
CA LEU A 27 5.62 -3.89 0.18
C LEU A 27 6.81 -4.13 -0.78
N PRO A 28 6.61 -4.05 -2.11
CA PRO A 28 7.67 -4.31 -3.08
C PRO A 28 8.65 -3.14 -3.24
N ALA A 29 8.26 -1.93 -2.82
CA ALA A 29 9.01 -0.69 -2.92
C ALA A 29 8.41 0.37 -1.97
N ASP A 30 9.05 1.54 -1.88
CA ASP A 30 8.48 2.72 -1.24
C ASP A 30 7.24 3.19 -2.03
N VAL A 31 6.11 3.36 -1.34
CA VAL A 31 4.81 3.64 -1.97
C VAL A 31 4.08 4.77 -1.28
N LEU A 32 3.17 5.40 -2.01
CA LEU A 32 2.20 6.35 -1.49
C LEU A 32 0.86 5.65 -1.26
N LEU A 33 0.32 5.75 -0.04
CA LEU A 33 -1.00 5.19 0.28
C LEU A 33 -2.10 6.08 -0.31
N LEU A 34 -2.70 5.62 -1.41
CA LEU A 34 -3.76 6.33 -2.13
C LEU A 34 -5.18 5.93 -1.73
N SER A 35 -5.36 4.69 -1.27
CA SER A 35 -6.67 4.17 -0.88
C SER A 35 -6.49 3.02 0.11
N SER A 36 -7.49 2.80 0.95
CA SER A 36 -7.57 1.66 1.87
C SER A 36 -9.00 1.10 1.88
N SER A 37 -9.11 -0.19 2.17
CA SER A 37 -10.39 -0.87 2.40
C SER A 37 -11.03 -0.50 3.74
N ASP A 38 -10.26 0.09 4.65
CA ASP A 38 -10.79 0.59 5.92
C ASP A 38 -11.67 1.84 5.69
N PRO A 39 -12.88 1.91 6.28
CA PRO A 39 -13.79 3.06 6.13
C PRO A 39 -13.17 4.40 6.54
N ASP A 40 -12.28 4.41 7.55
CA ASP A 40 -11.58 5.59 8.04
C ASP A 40 -10.32 5.91 7.21
N ARG A 41 -10.13 5.18 6.11
CA ARG A 41 -8.99 5.28 5.19
C ARG A 41 -7.64 5.03 5.88
N LEU A 42 -7.66 4.14 6.87
CA LEU A 42 -6.49 3.72 7.64
C LEU A 42 -5.85 2.45 7.09
N CYS A 43 -4.55 2.29 7.29
CA CYS A 43 -3.78 1.09 6.98
C CYS A 43 -2.77 0.85 8.10
N HIS A 44 -2.56 -0.41 8.46
CA HIS A 44 -1.61 -0.81 9.47
C HIS A 44 -0.43 -1.52 8.80
N ILE A 45 0.79 -1.07 9.11
CA ILE A 45 2.02 -1.57 8.50
C ILE A 45 2.92 -2.14 9.59
N GLU A 46 3.36 -3.38 9.39
CA GLU A 46 4.41 -3.99 10.20
C GLU A 46 5.78 -3.56 9.67
N THR A 47 6.65 -3.07 10.57
CA THR A 47 8.02 -2.68 10.23
C THR A 47 9.06 -3.42 11.04
N ALA A 48 8.68 -4.48 11.77
CA ALA A 48 9.56 -5.23 12.65
C ALA A 48 10.85 -5.73 11.97
N THR A 49 10.79 -6.05 10.68
CA THR A 49 11.96 -6.47 9.89
C THR A 49 12.94 -5.34 9.57
N LEU A 50 12.52 -4.08 9.68
CA LEU A 50 13.30 -2.88 9.41
C LEU A 50 13.83 -2.22 10.68
N ASP A 51 13.00 -2.14 11.73
CA ASP A 51 13.32 -1.41 12.97
C ASP A 51 13.17 -2.22 14.26
N GLY A 52 12.69 -3.47 14.19
CA GLY A 52 12.49 -4.32 15.37
C GLY A 52 11.24 -3.98 16.19
N GLU A 53 10.42 -3.01 15.77
CA GLU A 53 9.18 -2.65 16.47
C GLU A 53 8.06 -3.64 16.12
N THR A 54 7.50 -4.30 17.14
CA THR A 54 6.40 -5.26 16.96
C THR A 54 5.02 -4.61 16.87
N ASN A 55 4.92 -3.31 17.14
CA ASN A 55 3.67 -2.57 17.03
C ASN A 55 3.38 -2.23 15.57
N LEU A 56 2.12 -2.38 15.18
CA LEU A 56 1.67 -1.96 13.86
C LEU A 56 1.64 -0.43 13.76
N LYS A 57 2.28 0.11 12.73
CA LYS A 57 2.28 1.55 12.45
C LYS A 57 1.04 1.91 11.66
N GLN A 58 0.18 2.75 12.25
CA GLN A 58 -1.00 3.28 11.58
C GLN A 58 -0.59 4.35 10.56
N ARG A 59 -1.11 4.24 9.33
CA ARG A 59 -0.99 5.22 8.24
C ARG A 59 -2.39 5.57 7.75
N GLN A 60 -2.57 6.80 7.29
CA GLN A 60 -3.84 7.27 6.72
C GLN A 60 -3.60 7.71 5.27
N VAL A 61 -4.60 7.47 4.42
CA VAL A 61 -4.61 7.99 3.04
C VAL A 61 -4.41 9.51 3.05
N VAL A 62 -3.59 10.00 2.12
CA VAL A 62 -3.32 11.44 1.99
C VAL A 62 -4.62 12.18 1.66
N ARG A 63 -4.90 13.28 2.38
CA ARG A 63 -6.19 14.00 2.31
C ARG A 63 -6.63 14.37 0.89
N SER A 64 -5.70 14.82 0.04
CA SER A 64 -5.98 15.18 -1.36
C SER A 64 -6.46 14.01 -2.23
N PHE A 65 -6.38 12.77 -1.73
CA PHE A 65 -6.80 11.55 -2.41
C PHE A 65 -8.04 10.91 -1.77
N ILE A 66 -8.66 11.54 -0.77
CA ILE A 66 -9.88 10.99 -0.12
C ILE A 66 -11.08 10.99 -1.09
N ASP A 67 -11.13 11.98 -1.99
CA ASP A 67 -12.25 12.19 -2.93
C ASP A 67 -12.05 11.53 -4.31
N LEU A 68 -11.00 10.71 -4.46
CA LEU A 68 -10.70 9.91 -5.65
C LEU A 68 -11.49 8.59 -5.68
#